data_AF-A0A1N7M0N7-F1
#
_entry.id   AF-A0A1N7M0N7-F1
#
_cell.length_a   1.000
_cell.length_b   1.000
_cell.length_c   1.000
_cell.angle_alpha   90.00
_cell.angle_beta   90.00
_cell.angle_gamma   90.00
#
_symmetry.space_group_name_H-M   'P 1'
#
loop_
_entity.id
_entity.type
_entity.pdbx_description
1 polymer ?
#
loop_
_entity_poly.entity_id
_entity_poly.type
_entity_poly.pdbx_seq_one_letter_code
_entity_poly.pdbx_strand_id
1 'polypeptide(L)'
;MIPHLSLFTDNPTGNPGRFFCDRSSRRTHSNEKTGEVEWNPDIDLHSSTVFATEGGWKTVRIESRGPGPSKRDRQREDRLHQIPLENNWPTLSPAVLALTELEQDEMYPLLPEQMISHVLEEAISFGKNAARGEHYEGDLAPLINRVIQSGVRIRFVEREGHDSSGWIRAQYRRKPPTIEIYKPSLKQLGQFFRQSGYRIHPDDLIALHLYHEWFHHLESSSLGRTDHRLPKVEKKRWGPLVLRRRIYRLREIAAHSFTQSALGLSWSPLWLDHLLLLTDRGWSKSQIRDHFQQLQEKYRSLTEPAQKPPE
;
A
#
# COMPACT_ATOMS: atom_id res chain seq x y z
N MET A 1 -3.15 4.95 -21.50
CA MET A 1 -4.13 5.43 -20.49
C MET A 1 -4.15 4.39 -19.38
N ILE A 2 -3.43 4.62 -18.29
CA ILE A 2 -3.30 3.69 -17.15
C ILE A 2 -4.45 4.02 -16.18
N PRO A 3 -5.33 3.08 -15.80
CA PRO A 3 -6.30 3.30 -14.75
C PRO A 3 -5.61 3.30 -13.38
N HIS A 4 -6.10 4.18 -12.50
CA HIS A 4 -5.69 4.43 -11.12
C HIS A 4 -5.17 3.21 -10.33
N LEU A 5 -3.89 3.24 -9.93
CA LEU A 5 -3.48 2.65 -8.65
C LEU A 5 -3.76 3.69 -7.56
N SER A 6 -4.28 3.29 -6.39
CA SER A 6 -4.54 4.12 -5.20
C SER A 6 -5.41 5.39 -5.37
N LEU A 7 -6.74 5.22 -5.27
CA LEU A 7 -7.68 6.30 -4.97
C LEU A 7 -7.83 6.46 -3.45
N PHE A 8 -7.04 7.33 -2.84
CA PHE A 8 -7.39 7.95 -1.56
C PHE A 8 -8.40 9.08 -1.82
N THR A 9 -9.65 8.90 -1.39
CA THR A 9 -10.63 10.00 -1.31
C THR A 9 -10.76 10.47 0.13
N ASP A 10 -10.05 11.54 0.49
CA ASP A 10 -10.33 12.32 1.72
C ASP A 10 -11.25 13.49 1.30
N ASN A 11 -12.51 13.47 1.71
CA ASN A 11 -13.49 14.53 1.45
C ASN A 11 -13.51 15.53 2.62
N PRO A 12 -13.13 16.82 2.44
CA PRO A 12 -13.24 17.82 3.49
C PRO A 12 -14.29 18.86 3.11
N THR A 13 -15.41 18.93 3.83
CA THR A 13 -16.12 20.18 4.17
C THR A 13 -17.34 19.86 5.02
N GLY A 14 -17.39 20.44 6.21
CA GLY A 14 -18.63 20.69 6.92
C GLY A 14 -19.01 22.15 6.76
N ASN A 15 -20.31 22.46 6.79
CA ASN A 15 -20.82 23.70 7.36
C ASN A 15 -22.27 23.50 7.85
N PRO A 16 -22.74 24.27 8.86
CA PRO A 16 -23.90 23.96 9.69
C PRO A 16 -25.16 24.71 9.25
N GLY A 17 -26.34 24.28 9.73
CA GLY A 17 -27.51 25.16 9.73
C GLY A 17 -28.89 24.51 9.77
N ARG A 18 -29.44 24.43 11.00
CA ARG A 18 -30.84 24.64 11.42
C ARG A 18 -31.98 23.71 10.94
N PHE A 19 -32.52 23.01 11.95
CA PHE A 19 -33.92 22.91 12.37
C PHE A 19 -35.02 22.92 11.29
N PHE A 20 -35.75 21.80 11.19
CA PHE A 20 -37.20 21.80 11.38
C PHE A 20 -37.66 20.46 11.97
N CYS A 21 -38.60 20.56 12.90
CA CYS A 21 -39.23 19.49 13.66
C CYS A 21 -40.31 18.83 12.79
N ASP A 22 -40.37 17.50 12.71
CA ASP A 22 -41.68 16.84 12.70
C ASP A 22 -41.64 15.44 13.33
N ARG A 23 -42.64 15.19 14.16
CA ARG A 23 -42.93 13.94 14.84
C ARG A 23 -43.73 13.06 13.89
N SER A 24 -43.27 11.84 13.66
CA SER A 24 -44.22 10.73 13.53
C SER A 24 -43.59 9.41 13.97
N SER A 25 -44.11 8.96 15.11
CA SER A 25 -44.04 7.62 15.67
C SER A 25 -44.24 6.53 14.62
N ARG A 26 -43.36 5.51 14.62
CA ARG A 26 -43.76 4.10 14.47
C ARG A 26 -42.67 3.18 15.02
N ARG A 27 -42.98 2.55 16.16
CA ARG A 27 -42.33 1.33 16.67
C ARG A 27 -42.55 0.20 15.67
N THR A 28 -41.49 -0.52 15.31
CA THR A 28 -41.56 -1.96 15.02
C THR A 28 -40.30 -2.64 15.54
N HIS A 29 -40.53 -3.82 16.13
CA HIS A 29 -39.62 -4.59 16.95
C HIS A 29 -38.29 -5.00 16.31
N SER A 30 -37.29 -4.98 17.19
CA SER A 30 -36.07 -5.78 17.23
C SER A 30 -36.21 -7.19 16.70
N ASN A 31 -35.25 -7.61 15.88
CA ASN A 31 -34.74 -8.96 15.92
C ASN A 31 -33.23 -8.92 15.62
N GLU A 32 -32.44 -8.85 16.69
CA GLU A 32 -30.99 -9.03 16.66
C GLU A 32 -30.71 -10.49 16.29
N LYS A 33 -30.20 -10.72 15.08
CA LYS A 33 -29.52 -11.97 14.75
C LYS A 33 -28.04 -11.79 15.03
N THR A 34 -27.60 -12.46 16.08
CA THR A 34 -26.22 -12.74 16.44
C THR A 34 -25.46 -13.29 15.22
N GLY A 35 -24.44 -12.57 14.77
CA GLY A 35 -23.50 -13.05 13.76
C GLY A 35 -22.50 -14.01 14.40
N GLU A 36 -22.74 -15.31 14.24
CA GLU A 36 -21.70 -16.33 14.44
C GLU A 36 -20.64 -16.19 13.35
N VAL A 37 -19.37 -16.17 13.76
CA VAL A 37 -18.22 -16.18 12.86
C VAL A 37 -18.02 -17.63 12.41
N GLU A 38 -18.44 -17.95 11.19
CA GLU A 38 -18.14 -19.23 10.55
C GLU A 38 -16.66 -19.25 10.12
N TRP A 39 -15.91 -20.18 10.71
CA TRP A 39 -14.46 -20.32 10.52
C TRP A 39 -14.15 -21.20 9.31
N ASN A 40 -13.26 -20.75 8.42
CA ASN A 40 -12.74 -21.56 7.30
C ASN A 40 -11.35 -22.13 7.67
N PRO A 41 -11.16 -23.47 7.68
CA PRO A 41 -9.95 -24.12 8.16
C PRO A 41 -8.68 -23.99 7.31
N ASP A 42 -8.72 -23.29 6.17
CA ASP A 42 -7.59 -23.26 5.22
C ASP A 42 -6.54 -22.14 5.47
N ILE A 43 -6.58 -21.43 6.61
CA ILE A 43 -5.57 -20.42 6.97
C ILE A 43 -4.95 -20.77 8.34
N ASP A 44 -3.84 -21.49 8.32
CA ASP A 44 -3.02 -21.73 9.51
C ASP A 44 -2.30 -20.43 9.93
N LEU A 45 -2.90 -19.69 10.87
CA LEU A 45 -2.25 -18.58 11.57
C LEU A 45 -1.44 -19.15 12.75
N HIS A 46 -0.11 -19.08 12.69
CA HIS A 46 0.77 -19.55 13.76
C HIS A 46 1.08 -18.51 14.85
N SER A 47 0.32 -17.41 14.93
CA SER A 47 0.52 -16.38 15.96
C SER A 47 -0.76 -16.03 16.71
N SER A 48 -0.59 -15.67 17.99
CA SER A 48 -1.69 -15.26 18.88
C SER A 48 -2.39 -14.04 18.31
N THR A 49 -3.62 -14.21 17.84
CA THR A 49 -4.40 -13.12 17.23
C THR A 49 -5.23 -12.41 18.30
N VAL A 50 -5.06 -11.10 18.43
CA VAL A 50 -5.85 -10.24 19.33
C VAL A 50 -7.03 -9.68 18.55
N PHE A 51 -8.26 -9.98 18.99
CA PHE A 51 -9.48 -9.47 18.38
C PHE A 51 -10.16 -8.43 19.30
N ALA A 52 -10.68 -7.37 18.70
CA ALA A 52 -11.55 -6.43 19.39
C ALA A 52 -12.99 -6.96 19.39
N THR A 53 -13.61 -7.05 20.57
CA THR A 53 -15.05 -7.32 20.73
C THR A 53 -15.70 -6.14 21.45
N GLU A 54 -17.02 -6.01 21.36
CA GLU A 54 -17.79 -4.90 21.98
C GLU A 54 -17.64 -4.80 23.51
N GLY A 55 -17.05 -5.81 24.17
CA GLY A 55 -16.80 -5.85 25.62
C GLY A 55 -15.34 -5.68 26.07
N GLY A 56 -14.42 -5.23 25.20
CA GLY A 56 -13.00 -5.02 25.53
C GLY A 56 -12.02 -6.03 24.92
N TRP A 57 -10.75 -5.91 25.30
CA TRP A 57 -9.63 -6.72 24.77
C TRP A 57 -9.62 -8.11 25.43
N LYS A 58 -9.76 -9.18 24.63
CA LYS A 58 -9.55 -10.55 25.09
C LYS A 58 -8.37 -11.17 24.34
N THR A 59 -7.38 -11.66 25.10
CA THR A 59 -6.32 -12.51 24.59
C THR A 59 -6.87 -13.92 24.44
N VAL A 60 -7.03 -14.41 23.21
CA VAL A 60 -7.37 -15.81 22.95
C VAL A 60 -6.10 -16.55 22.57
N ARG A 61 -5.71 -17.52 23.40
CA ARG A 61 -4.62 -18.45 23.11
C ARG A 61 -5.17 -19.53 22.17
N ILE A 62 -4.72 -19.54 20.92
CA ILE A 62 -5.09 -20.57 19.96
C ILE A 62 -4.24 -21.80 20.27
N GLU A 63 -4.78 -22.76 21.02
CA GLU A 63 -4.21 -24.10 21.14
C GLU A 63 -4.72 -24.95 19.98
N SER A 64 -3.81 -25.37 19.10
CA SER A 64 -4.09 -26.29 18.01
C SER A 64 -4.41 -27.68 18.57
N ARG A 65 -5.70 -28.00 18.72
CA ARG A 65 -6.17 -29.37 18.98
C ARG A 65 -6.37 -30.11 17.66
N GLY A 66 -5.25 -30.51 17.05
CA GLY A 66 -5.22 -31.42 15.91
C GLY A 66 -3.85 -32.10 15.85
N PRO A 67 -3.75 -33.34 15.35
CA PRO A 67 -2.45 -33.96 15.09
C PRO A 67 -1.70 -33.05 14.10
N GLY A 68 -0.65 -32.39 14.59
CA GLY A 68 0.12 -31.44 13.79
C GLY A 68 0.63 -32.08 12.50
N PRO A 69 0.76 -31.29 11.42
CA PRO A 69 1.18 -31.80 10.11
C PRO A 69 2.49 -32.60 10.28
N SER A 70 2.53 -33.76 9.61
CA SER A 70 3.65 -34.69 9.71
C SER A 70 4.97 -33.95 9.40
N LYS A 71 6.06 -34.34 10.07
CA LYS A 71 7.40 -33.75 9.87
C LYS A 71 7.89 -33.74 8.40
N ARG A 72 7.19 -34.42 7.48
CA ARG A 72 7.53 -34.49 6.05
C ARG A 72 6.91 -33.38 5.18
N ASP A 73 5.95 -32.59 5.68
CA ASP A 73 5.30 -31.50 4.92
C ASP A 73 5.83 -30.09 5.21
N ARG A 74 6.83 -29.96 6.09
CA ARG A 74 7.54 -28.68 6.28
C ARG A 74 8.53 -28.44 5.13
N GLN A 75 8.01 -28.28 3.91
CA GLN A 75 8.79 -27.60 2.87
C GLN A 75 9.06 -26.19 3.38
N ARG A 76 10.33 -25.80 3.46
CA ARG A 76 10.76 -24.46 3.89
C ARG A 76 10.05 -23.41 3.03
N GLU A 77 9.26 -22.57 3.65
CA GLU A 77 8.75 -21.36 3.01
C GLU A 77 9.89 -20.36 2.84
N ASP A 78 9.91 -19.68 1.70
CA ASP A 78 10.90 -18.67 1.38
C ASP A 78 10.59 -17.36 2.12
N ARG A 79 11.64 -16.64 2.53
CA ARG A 79 11.51 -15.30 3.10
C ARG A 79 11.53 -14.26 1.99
N LEU A 80 10.64 -13.27 2.08
CA LEU A 80 10.44 -12.28 1.02
C LEU A 80 11.71 -11.47 0.72
N HIS A 81 12.48 -11.10 1.74
CA HIS A 81 13.74 -10.36 1.58
C HIS A 81 14.87 -11.16 0.90
N GLN A 82 14.70 -12.49 0.78
CA GLN A 82 15.69 -13.37 0.16
C GLN A 82 15.38 -13.65 -1.31
N ILE A 83 14.24 -13.18 -1.83
CA ILE A 83 13.80 -13.48 -3.19
C ILE A 83 14.48 -12.54 -4.18
N PRO A 84 15.33 -13.06 -5.09
CA PRO A 84 15.92 -12.26 -6.15
C PRO A 84 14.95 -12.19 -7.33
N LEU A 85 13.85 -11.44 -7.19
CA LEU A 85 12.83 -11.31 -8.22
C LEU A 85 13.42 -10.80 -9.56
N GLU A 86 14.47 -9.99 -9.49
CA GLU A 86 15.25 -9.45 -10.61
C GLU A 86 15.84 -10.52 -11.54
N ASN A 87 16.05 -11.74 -11.04
CA ASN A 87 16.52 -12.86 -11.85
C ASN A 87 15.45 -13.36 -12.84
N ASN A 88 14.18 -13.15 -12.51
CA ASN A 88 13.05 -13.71 -13.24
C ASN A 88 12.24 -12.67 -14.02
N TRP A 89 12.40 -11.39 -13.71
CA TRP A 89 11.59 -10.28 -14.23
C TRP A 89 12.45 -9.09 -14.65
N PRO A 90 12.05 -8.35 -15.71
CA PRO A 90 12.74 -7.14 -16.11
C PRO A 90 12.65 -6.08 -15.00
N THR A 91 13.74 -5.37 -14.75
CA THR A 91 13.86 -4.42 -13.64
C THR A 91 13.69 -2.97 -14.08
N LEU A 92 13.23 -2.12 -13.15
CA LEU A 92 13.24 -0.67 -13.29
C LEU A 92 14.02 -0.04 -12.13
N SER A 93 14.66 1.10 -12.40
CA SER A 93 15.29 1.87 -11.32
C SER A 93 14.21 2.47 -10.42
N PRO A 94 14.52 2.72 -9.13
CA PRO A 94 13.58 3.35 -8.20
C PRO A 94 13.03 4.69 -8.70
N ALA A 95 13.86 5.51 -9.37
CA ALA A 95 13.44 6.81 -9.89
C ALA A 95 12.42 6.69 -11.03
N VAL A 96 12.60 5.70 -11.94
CA VAL A 96 11.65 5.45 -13.03
C VAL A 96 10.31 4.97 -12.49
N LEU A 97 10.31 4.08 -11.49
CA LEU A 97 9.10 3.64 -10.80
C LEU A 97 8.42 4.79 -10.06
N ALA A 98 9.19 5.64 -9.39
CA ALA A 98 8.64 6.81 -8.71
C ALA A 98 8.01 7.79 -9.72
N LEU A 99 8.59 7.94 -10.92
CA LEU A 99 7.99 8.73 -11.99
C LEU A 99 6.64 8.15 -12.45
N THR A 100 6.51 6.84 -12.65
CA THR A 100 5.23 6.23 -13.06
C THR A 100 4.13 6.42 -12.01
N GLU A 101 4.49 6.49 -10.74
CA GLU A 101 3.58 6.79 -9.65
C GLU A 101 3.20 8.28 -9.60
N LEU A 102 4.17 9.18 -9.84
CA LEU A 102 3.98 10.62 -9.92
C LEU A 102 3.07 11.01 -11.09
N GLU A 103 3.21 10.36 -12.25
CA GLU A 103 2.40 10.62 -13.46
C GLU A 103 0.90 10.40 -13.27
N GLN A 104 0.51 9.67 -12.22
CA GLN A 104 -0.90 9.44 -11.87
C GLN A 104 -1.49 10.61 -11.06
N ASP A 105 -0.68 11.62 -10.67
CA ASP A 105 -1.15 12.79 -9.95
C ASP A 105 -1.82 13.81 -10.90
N GLU A 106 -2.97 14.35 -10.49
CA GLU A 106 -3.67 15.40 -11.24
C GLU A 106 -2.77 16.63 -11.47
N MET A 107 -1.84 16.91 -10.54
CA MET A 107 -0.96 18.08 -10.60
C MET A 107 0.34 17.83 -11.38
N TYR A 108 0.64 16.59 -11.78
CA TYR A 108 1.86 16.27 -12.52
C TYR A 108 2.05 17.11 -13.81
N PRO A 109 1.03 17.31 -14.67
CA PRO A 109 1.20 18.11 -15.89
C PRO A 109 1.57 19.59 -15.65
N LEU A 110 1.45 20.06 -14.41
CA LEU A 110 1.75 21.42 -14.01
C LEU A 110 3.11 21.53 -13.30
N LEU A 111 3.74 20.41 -12.98
CA LEU A 111 5.05 20.37 -12.33
C LEU A 111 6.14 20.70 -13.36
N PRO A 112 7.00 21.70 -13.13
CA PRO A 112 8.11 21.98 -14.03
C PRO A 112 9.07 20.78 -14.13
N GLU A 113 9.51 20.45 -15.34
CA GLU A 113 10.34 19.26 -15.59
C GLU A 113 11.63 19.25 -14.74
N GLN A 114 12.27 20.40 -14.58
CA GLN A 114 13.47 20.55 -13.74
C GLN A 114 13.25 20.22 -12.26
N MET A 115 12.00 20.20 -11.79
CA MET A 115 11.65 19.84 -10.41
C MET A 115 11.41 18.35 -10.22
N ILE A 116 11.20 17.58 -11.30
CA ILE A 116 10.79 16.17 -11.24
C ILE A 116 11.81 15.35 -10.45
N SER A 117 13.09 15.38 -10.82
CA SER A 117 14.13 14.60 -10.13
C SER A 117 14.18 14.91 -8.64
N HIS A 118 14.13 16.19 -8.28
CA HIS A 118 14.18 16.63 -6.88
C HIS A 118 12.98 16.11 -6.06
N VAL A 119 11.75 16.23 -6.57
CA VAL A 119 10.57 15.78 -5.79
C VAL A 119 10.53 14.26 -5.64
N LEU A 120 11.01 13.51 -6.64
CA LEU A 120 11.11 12.05 -6.56
C LEU A 120 12.16 11.63 -5.52
N GLU A 121 13.35 12.22 -5.57
CA GLU A 121 14.43 11.95 -4.62
C GLU A 121 14.03 12.25 -3.18
N GLU A 122 13.37 13.39 -2.95
CA GLU A 122 12.89 13.77 -1.62
C GLU A 122 11.81 12.81 -1.09
N ALA A 123 10.85 12.40 -1.93
CA ALA A 123 9.83 11.44 -1.52
C ALA A 123 10.44 10.07 -1.16
N ILE A 124 11.37 9.58 -1.99
CA ILE A 124 12.10 8.32 -1.74
C ILE A 124 12.92 8.44 -0.45
N SER A 125 13.69 9.51 -0.29
CA SER A 125 14.53 9.77 0.87
C SER A 125 13.68 9.86 2.14
N PHE A 126 12.53 10.53 2.09
CA PHE A 126 11.62 10.63 3.22
C PHE A 126 11.14 9.24 3.68
N GLY A 127 10.69 8.39 2.77
CA GLY A 127 10.29 7.01 3.09
C GLY A 127 11.42 6.20 3.73
N LYS A 128 12.62 6.23 3.13
CA LYS A 128 13.81 5.54 3.67
C LYS A 128 14.18 6.04 5.06
N ASN A 129 14.13 7.35 5.27
CA ASN A 129 14.47 7.97 6.54
C ASN A 129 13.43 7.68 7.63
N ALA A 130 12.15 7.60 7.24
CA ALA A 130 11.07 7.21 8.14
C ALA A 130 11.20 5.75 8.61
N ALA A 131 11.81 4.88 7.81
CA ALA A 131 12.08 3.49 8.16
C ALA A 131 13.31 3.31 9.07
N ARG A 132 14.00 4.39 9.48
CA ARG A 132 15.13 4.29 10.41
C ARG A 132 14.64 3.74 11.75
N GLY A 133 15.15 2.56 12.13
CA GLY A 133 14.73 1.84 13.33
C GLY A 133 13.60 0.84 13.09
N GLU A 134 13.11 0.71 11.85
CA GLU A 134 12.26 -0.39 11.43
C GLU A 134 13.13 -1.55 10.94
N HIS A 135 12.93 -2.73 11.52
CA HIS A 135 13.59 -3.95 11.12
C HIS A 135 12.62 -5.12 11.25
N TYR A 136 12.31 -5.74 10.12
CA TYR A 136 11.47 -6.93 10.08
C TYR A 136 12.33 -8.20 10.01
N GLU A 137 12.26 -9.00 11.06
CA GLU A 137 13.00 -10.27 11.17
C GLU A 137 12.15 -11.47 10.70
N GLY A 138 11.02 -11.18 10.07
CA GLY A 138 10.09 -12.20 9.58
C GLY A 138 9.18 -12.79 10.65
N ASP A 139 9.03 -12.11 11.79
CA ASP A 139 7.97 -12.33 12.76
C ASP A 139 7.02 -11.12 12.69
N LEU A 140 5.75 -11.39 12.43
CA LEU A 140 4.73 -10.36 12.30
C LEU A 140 4.26 -9.80 13.66
N ALA A 141 4.42 -10.57 14.74
CA ALA A 141 3.87 -10.21 16.05
C ALA A 141 4.40 -8.87 16.60
N PRO A 142 5.71 -8.54 16.54
CA PRO A 142 6.21 -7.24 16.96
C PRO A 142 5.59 -6.06 16.21
N LEU A 143 5.41 -6.20 14.89
CA LEU A 143 4.79 -5.17 14.06
C LEU A 143 3.32 -4.97 14.43
N ILE A 144 2.54 -6.06 14.52
CA ILE A 144 1.12 -6.01 14.92
C ILE A 144 0.98 -5.35 16.30
N ASN A 145 1.81 -5.77 17.26
CA ASN A 145 1.76 -5.21 18.62
C ASN A 145 2.03 -3.70 18.62
N ARG A 146 3.03 -3.23 17.86
CA ARG A 146 3.32 -1.81 17.71
C ARG A 146 2.16 -1.03 17.10
N VAL A 147 1.57 -1.55 16.03
CA VAL A 147 0.42 -0.94 15.35
C VAL A 147 -0.78 -0.81 16.31
N ILE A 148 -1.10 -1.88 17.05
CA ILE A 148 -2.20 -1.88 18.02
C ILE A 148 -1.92 -0.93 19.20
N GLN A 149 -0.71 -0.94 19.75
CA GLN A 149 -0.30 -0.03 20.84
C GLN A 149 -0.38 1.44 20.42
N SER A 150 -0.26 1.73 19.12
CA SER A 150 -0.43 3.08 18.56
C SER A 150 -1.89 3.48 18.36
N GLY A 151 -2.85 2.66 18.83
CA GLY A 151 -4.29 2.91 18.70
C GLY A 151 -4.87 2.60 17.32
N VAL A 152 -4.14 1.84 16.49
CA VAL A 152 -4.57 1.46 15.14
C VAL A 152 -5.12 0.04 15.13
N ARG A 153 -6.31 -0.13 14.57
CA ARG A 153 -6.94 -1.45 14.41
C ARG A 153 -6.44 -2.12 13.14
N ILE A 154 -6.31 -3.45 13.14
CA ILE A 154 -6.02 -4.24 11.95
C ILE A 154 -7.23 -5.11 11.64
N ARG A 155 -7.67 -5.14 10.38
CA ARG A 155 -8.78 -5.98 9.92
C ARG A 155 -8.39 -6.71 8.64
N PHE A 156 -8.67 -8.00 8.60
CA PHE A 156 -8.61 -8.78 7.36
C PHE A 156 -9.99 -8.82 6.74
N VAL A 157 -10.10 -8.36 5.49
CA VAL A 157 -11.38 -8.15 4.82
C VAL A 157 -11.50 -9.11 3.63
N GLU A 158 -12.60 -9.85 3.58
CA GLU A 158 -13.07 -10.52 2.36
C GLU A 158 -13.84 -9.51 1.51
N ARG A 159 -13.68 -9.53 0.19
CA ARG A 159 -14.59 -8.85 -0.73
C ARG A 159 -15.39 -9.92 -1.47
N GLU A 160 -16.69 -9.95 -1.27
CA GLU A 160 -17.62 -10.73 -2.08
C GLU A 160 -18.08 -9.89 -3.27
N GLY A 161 -17.92 -10.40 -4.49
CA GLY A 161 -18.47 -9.79 -5.71
C GLY A 161 -17.52 -9.68 -6.89
N HIS A 162 -18.05 -9.90 -8.08
CA HIS A 162 -17.39 -9.88 -9.40
C HIS A 162 -17.17 -8.45 -9.95
N ASP A 163 -17.31 -7.42 -9.08
CA ASP A 163 -17.13 -6.01 -9.42
C ASP A 163 -15.74 -5.54 -8.94
N SER A 164 -14.72 -6.20 -9.48
CA SER A 164 -13.30 -6.03 -9.16
C SER A 164 -12.70 -4.80 -9.84
N SER A 165 -13.36 -3.64 -9.74
CA SER A 165 -12.82 -2.37 -10.25
C SER A 165 -11.81 -1.70 -9.30
N GLY A 166 -11.55 -2.28 -8.12
CA GLY A 166 -10.60 -1.72 -7.15
C GLY A 166 -9.45 -2.64 -6.83
N TRP A 167 -8.30 -2.41 -7.47
CA TRP A 167 -6.96 -2.93 -7.16
C TRP A 167 -6.43 -2.52 -5.76
N ILE A 168 -7.32 -2.35 -4.79
CA ILE A 168 -6.98 -1.91 -3.44
C ILE A 168 -6.51 -3.14 -2.67
N ARG A 169 -5.22 -3.17 -2.34
CA ARG A 169 -4.57 -4.30 -1.67
C ARG A 169 -4.69 -4.24 -0.17
N ALA A 170 -4.54 -3.04 0.35
CA ALA A 170 -4.83 -2.65 1.71
C ALA A 170 -5.26 -1.18 1.71
N GLN A 171 -5.78 -0.72 2.83
CA GLN A 171 -6.09 0.69 3.02
C GLN A 171 -6.06 1.11 4.48
N TYR A 172 -5.51 2.29 4.73
CA TYR A 172 -5.59 2.97 6.01
C TYR A 172 -6.78 3.94 6.07
N ARG A 173 -7.69 3.71 7.02
CA ARG A 173 -8.78 4.62 7.39
C ARG A 173 -8.38 5.42 8.62
N ARG A 174 -8.56 6.74 8.58
CA ARG A 174 -8.17 7.63 9.70
C ARG A 174 -9.16 7.68 10.87
N LYS A 175 -10.44 7.38 10.63
CA LYS A 175 -11.51 7.56 11.63
C LYS A 175 -12.48 6.36 11.67
N PRO A 176 -12.37 5.48 12.69
CA PRO A 176 -11.22 5.33 13.61
C PRO A 176 -9.99 4.82 12.85
N PRO A 177 -8.75 5.09 13.33
CA PRO A 177 -7.52 4.55 12.75
C PRO A 177 -7.61 3.03 12.56
N THR A 178 -7.60 2.59 11.30
CA THR A 178 -7.82 1.17 10.92
C THR A 178 -7.04 0.86 9.66
N ILE A 179 -6.24 -0.20 9.69
CA ILE A 179 -5.60 -0.80 8.51
C ILE A 179 -6.45 -2.01 8.10
N GLU A 180 -6.98 -1.97 6.89
CA GLU A 180 -7.73 -3.07 6.29
C GLU A 180 -6.84 -3.76 5.25
N ILE A 181 -6.59 -5.06 5.42
CA ILE A 181 -5.82 -5.89 4.49
C ILE A 181 -6.80 -6.82 3.78
N TYR A 182 -6.84 -6.75 2.45
CA TYR A 182 -7.79 -7.55 1.67
C TYR A 182 -7.21 -8.94 1.40
N LYS A 183 -7.90 -9.99 1.86
CA LYS A 183 -7.45 -11.38 1.66
C LYS A 183 -7.30 -11.78 0.19
N PRO A 184 -8.14 -11.31 -0.76
CA PRO A 184 -7.90 -11.55 -2.18
C PRO A 184 -6.53 -11.03 -2.66
N SER A 185 -6.04 -9.91 -2.11
CA SER A 185 -4.70 -9.38 -2.43
C SER A 185 -3.60 -10.34 -1.98
N LEU A 186 -3.69 -10.86 -0.74
CA LEU A 186 -2.73 -11.84 -0.24
C LEU A 186 -2.69 -13.11 -1.10
N LYS A 187 -3.86 -13.58 -1.55
CA LYS A 187 -3.97 -14.72 -2.47
C LYS A 187 -3.33 -14.42 -3.83
N GLN A 188 -3.56 -13.23 -4.38
CA GLN A 188 -2.97 -12.79 -5.66
C GLN A 188 -1.44 -12.72 -5.55
N LEU A 189 -0.89 -12.10 -4.50
CA LEU A 189 0.56 -12.08 -4.26
C LEU A 189 1.13 -13.49 -4.13
N GLY A 190 0.51 -14.33 -3.30
CA GLY A 190 0.94 -15.72 -3.12
C GLY A 190 0.94 -16.49 -4.45
N GLN A 191 -0.05 -16.28 -5.31
CA GLN A 191 -0.11 -16.89 -6.63
C GLN A 191 1.00 -16.39 -7.55
N PHE A 192 1.24 -15.07 -7.59
CA PHE A 192 2.31 -14.49 -8.40
C PHE A 192 3.69 -15.05 -8.03
N PHE A 193 3.98 -15.14 -6.73
CA PHE A 193 5.25 -15.72 -6.26
C PHE A 193 5.34 -17.21 -6.59
N ARG A 194 4.26 -17.98 -6.41
CA ARG A 194 4.22 -19.40 -6.79
C ARG A 194 4.48 -19.60 -8.28
N GLN A 195 3.88 -18.79 -9.13
CA GLN A 195 4.12 -18.81 -10.58
C GLN A 195 5.55 -18.39 -10.94
N SER A 196 6.19 -17.59 -10.08
CA SER A 196 7.60 -17.21 -10.19
C SER A 196 8.56 -18.23 -9.55
N GLY A 197 8.05 -19.35 -9.03
CA GLY A 197 8.85 -20.43 -8.44
C GLY A 197 9.10 -20.34 -6.94
N TYR A 198 8.44 -19.42 -6.22
CA TYR A 198 8.67 -19.16 -4.80
C TYR A 198 7.43 -19.43 -3.93
N ARG A 199 7.63 -19.94 -2.72
CA ARG A 199 6.55 -20.16 -1.74
C ARG A 199 6.80 -19.26 -0.54
N ILE A 200 6.30 -18.03 -0.61
CA ILE A 200 6.56 -17.01 0.42
C ILE A 200 5.79 -17.32 1.70
N HIS A 201 6.45 -17.12 2.84
CA HIS A 201 5.82 -17.19 4.16
C HIS A 201 4.66 -16.18 4.28
N PRO A 202 3.45 -16.59 4.73
CA PRO A 202 2.29 -15.71 4.79
C PRO A 202 2.51 -14.40 5.56
N ASP A 203 3.24 -14.46 6.67
CA ASP A 203 3.56 -13.27 7.48
C ASP A 203 4.27 -12.19 6.67
N ASP A 204 5.15 -12.56 5.73
CA ASP A 204 5.88 -11.58 4.92
C ASP A 204 4.95 -10.89 3.91
N LEU A 205 3.96 -11.61 3.38
CA LEU A 205 2.93 -11.02 2.51
C LEU A 205 2.04 -10.03 3.28
N ILE A 206 1.71 -10.37 4.54
CA ILE A 206 0.96 -9.48 5.42
C ILE A 206 1.82 -8.26 5.80
N ALA A 207 3.08 -8.48 6.16
CA ALA A 207 4.02 -7.44 6.54
C ALA A 207 4.23 -6.43 5.40
N LEU A 208 4.29 -6.87 4.15
CA LEU A 208 4.35 -6.01 2.97
C LEU A 208 3.21 -4.99 2.93
N HIS A 209 1.97 -5.42 3.12
CA HIS A 209 0.82 -4.51 3.15
C HIS A 209 0.75 -3.70 4.45
N LEU A 210 1.08 -4.33 5.58
CA LEU A 210 0.97 -3.72 6.89
C LEU A 210 1.97 -2.57 7.04
N TYR A 211 3.22 -2.71 6.61
CA TYR A 211 4.20 -1.61 6.62
C TYR A 211 3.78 -0.46 5.71
N HIS A 212 3.21 -0.74 4.54
CA HIS A 212 2.72 0.31 3.63
C HIS A 212 1.64 1.17 4.29
N GLU A 213 0.62 0.53 4.84
CA GLU A 213 -0.47 1.25 5.51
C GLU A 213 -0.05 1.84 6.86
N TRP A 214 0.91 1.22 7.54
CA TRP A 214 1.50 1.74 8.77
C TRP A 214 2.25 3.06 8.51
N PHE A 215 2.96 3.18 7.39
CA PHE A 215 3.55 4.45 6.97
C PHE A 215 2.49 5.54 6.82
N HIS A 216 1.36 5.25 6.18
CA HIS A 216 0.27 6.22 6.02
C HIS A 216 -0.31 6.68 7.37
N HIS A 217 -0.36 5.77 8.35
CA HIS A 217 -0.69 6.16 9.71
C HIS A 217 0.36 7.11 10.29
N LEU A 218 1.64 6.70 10.33
CA LEU A 218 2.76 7.48 10.88
C LEU A 218 2.86 8.87 10.26
N GLU A 219 2.69 8.96 8.94
CA GLU A 219 2.70 10.21 8.20
C GLU A 219 1.56 11.15 8.67
N SER A 220 0.39 10.59 8.97
CA SER A 220 -0.77 11.34 9.43
C SER A 220 -0.72 11.73 10.92
N SER A 221 0.08 11.03 11.73
CA SER A 221 0.08 11.15 13.20
C SER A 221 1.35 11.76 13.79
N SER A 222 2.54 11.40 13.31
CA SER A 222 3.81 11.76 13.97
C SER A 222 4.89 12.32 13.03
N LEU A 223 5.03 11.80 11.81
CA LEU A 223 6.10 12.21 10.89
C LEU A 223 5.79 13.51 10.15
N GLY A 224 4.52 13.87 10.04
CA GLY A 224 4.04 14.92 9.15
C GLY A 224 4.06 14.48 7.69
N ARG A 225 3.22 15.10 6.87
CA ARG A 225 2.96 14.61 5.51
C ARG A 225 4.08 14.94 4.52
N THR A 226 4.43 13.97 3.68
CA THR A 226 5.44 14.07 2.62
C THR A 226 5.11 15.22 1.67
N ASP A 227 3.84 15.31 1.25
CA ASP A 227 3.32 16.35 0.37
C ASP A 227 3.28 17.76 0.99
N HIS A 228 3.51 17.88 2.31
CA HIS A 228 3.66 19.18 2.98
C HIS A 228 5.09 19.69 2.95
N ARG A 229 6.07 18.81 2.78
CA ARG A 229 7.51 19.15 2.78
C ARG A 229 7.98 19.65 1.41
N LEU A 230 7.21 19.38 0.37
CA LEU A 230 7.55 19.67 -1.01
C LEU A 230 6.76 20.86 -1.58
N PRO A 231 7.34 21.59 -2.56
CA PRO A 231 6.72 22.78 -3.12
C PRO A 231 5.35 22.44 -3.72
N LYS A 232 4.39 23.32 -3.44
CA LYS A 232 3.06 23.24 -4.06
C LYS A 232 3.15 23.71 -5.51
N VAL A 233 2.46 23.00 -6.40
CA VAL A 233 2.36 23.35 -7.82
C VAL A 233 1.28 24.41 -8.02
N GLU A 234 1.52 25.37 -8.90
CA GLU A 234 0.54 26.41 -9.24
C GLU A 234 -0.56 25.84 -10.14
N LYS A 235 -1.80 25.81 -9.65
CA LYS A 235 -2.96 25.29 -10.40
C LYS A 235 -3.65 26.36 -11.24
N LYS A 236 -3.87 27.54 -10.65
CA LYS A 236 -4.52 28.68 -11.31
C LYS A 236 -3.98 29.99 -10.76
N ARG A 237 -3.89 30.99 -11.63
CA ARG A 237 -3.56 32.38 -11.27
C ARG A 237 -4.67 33.30 -11.73
N TRP A 238 -5.19 34.12 -10.80
CA TRP A 238 -6.22 35.12 -11.03
C TRP A 238 -5.69 36.46 -10.51
N GLY A 239 -5.02 37.24 -11.38
CA GLY A 239 -4.34 38.47 -10.98
C GLY A 239 -3.25 38.22 -9.92
N PRO A 240 -3.30 38.87 -8.75
CA PRO A 240 -2.34 38.64 -7.66
C PRO A 240 -2.58 37.33 -6.88
N LEU A 241 -3.71 36.65 -7.09
CA LEU A 241 -4.07 35.43 -6.36
C LEU A 241 -3.55 34.19 -7.10
N VAL A 242 -2.75 33.37 -6.42
CA VAL A 242 -2.22 32.10 -6.93
C VAL A 242 -2.76 30.94 -6.11
N LEU A 243 -3.55 30.08 -6.74
CA LEU A 243 -4.01 28.82 -6.15
C LEU A 243 -2.92 27.77 -6.33
N ARG A 244 -2.33 27.30 -5.23
CA ARG A 244 -1.34 26.21 -5.25
C ARG A 244 -1.92 24.92 -4.67
N ARG A 245 -1.58 23.79 -5.27
CA ARG A 245 -2.02 22.44 -4.86
C ARG A 245 -0.81 21.54 -4.59
N ARG A 246 -1.06 20.49 -3.81
CA ARG A 246 -0.04 19.50 -3.46
C ARG A 246 -0.09 18.34 -4.44
N ILE A 247 1.03 17.63 -4.53
CA ILE A 247 1.16 16.38 -5.26
C ILE A 247 0.99 15.27 -4.24
N TYR A 248 -0.14 14.57 -4.28
CA TYR A 248 -0.49 13.54 -3.32
C TYR A 248 0.24 12.23 -3.57
N ARG A 249 0.59 11.91 -4.83
CA ARG A 249 1.31 10.67 -5.19
C ARG A 249 2.68 10.55 -4.55
N LEU A 250 3.30 11.66 -4.14
CA LEU A 250 4.57 11.65 -3.40
C LEU A 250 4.48 10.87 -2.08
N ARG A 251 3.28 10.79 -1.49
CA ARG A 251 3.02 10.02 -0.26
C ARG A 251 3.10 8.51 -0.51
N GLU A 252 2.63 8.03 -1.66
CA GLU A 252 2.72 6.62 -2.04
C GLU A 252 4.16 6.22 -2.37
N ILE A 253 4.90 7.08 -3.08
CA ILE A 253 6.34 6.87 -3.36
C ILE A 253 7.12 6.70 -2.04
N ALA A 254 6.83 7.54 -1.05
CA ALA A 254 7.42 7.43 0.26
C ALA A 254 6.98 6.17 1.01
N ALA A 255 5.71 5.77 0.93
CA ALA A 255 5.20 4.54 1.55
C ALA A 255 5.87 3.28 1.00
N HIS A 256 6.04 3.18 -0.34
CA HIS A 256 6.76 2.09 -0.96
C HIS A 256 8.23 2.07 -0.55
N SER A 257 8.88 3.23 -0.49
CA SER A 257 10.29 3.36 -0.08
C SER A 257 10.48 2.99 1.39
N PHE A 258 9.56 3.40 2.27
CA PHE A 258 9.53 3.00 3.67
C PHE A 258 9.40 1.49 3.81
N THR A 259 8.43 0.90 3.10
CA THR A 259 8.18 -0.55 3.14
C THR A 259 9.38 -1.34 2.65
N GLN A 260 10.02 -0.90 1.55
CA GLN A 260 11.24 -1.50 1.04
C GLN A 260 12.33 -1.54 2.12
N SER A 261 12.58 -0.41 2.78
CA SER A 261 13.62 -0.29 3.80
C SER A 261 13.29 -1.07 5.08
N ALA A 262 12.06 -0.99 5.58
CA ALA A 262 11.62 -1.68 6.80
C ALA A 262 11.71 -3.21 6.67
N LEU A 263 11.42 -3.73 5.47
CA LEU A 263 11.49 -5.17 5.16
C LEU A 263 12.86 -5.64 4.66
N GLY A 264 13.80 -4.72 4.40
CA GLY A 264 15.12 -5.05 3.88
C GLY A 264 15.10 -5.68 2.47
N LEU A 265 14.18 -5.24 1.60
CA LEU A 265 14.03 -5.82 0.25
C LEU A 265 15.07 -5.27 -0.74
N SER A 266 15.68 -6.15 -1.55
CA SER A 266 16.57 -5.74 -2.66
C SER A 266 15.83 -5.04 -3.79
N TRP A 267 14.52 -5.21 -3.87
CA TRP A 267 13.64 -4.67 -4.90
C TRP A 267 12.52 -3.81 -4.31
N SER A 268 11.95 -2.92 -5.13
CA SER A 268 10.91 -1.99 -4.69
C SER A 268 9.52 -2.66 -4.66
N PRO A 269 8.72 -2.51 -3.59
CA PRO A 269 7.32 -2.91 -3.58
C PRO A 269 6.51 -2.28 -4.72
N LEU A 270 6.84 -1.06 -5.15
CA LEU A 270 6.18 -0.41 -6.29
C LEU A 270 6.45 -1.16 -7.61
N TRP A 271 7.63 -1.76 -7.77
CA TRP A 271 7.93 -2.61 -8.92
C TRP A 271 7.08 -3.89 -8.91
N LEU A 272 6.92 -4.52 -7.75
CA LEU A 272 6.02 -5.66 -7.59
C LEU A 272 4.57 -5.28 -7.95
N ASP A 273 4.13 -4.07 -7.59
CA ASP A 273 2.82 -3.55 -7.96
C ASP A 273 2.63 -3.45 -9.47
N HIS A 274 3.63 -2.92 -10.17
CA HIS A 274 3.66 -2.88 -11.63
C HIS A 274 3.66 -4.27 -12.26
N LEU A 275 4.47 -5.21 -11.76
CA LEU A 275 4.51 -6.58 -12.28
C LEU A 275 3.13 -7.24 -12.17
N LEU A 276 2.52 -7.19 -10.99
CA LEU A 276 1.18 -7.75 -10.74
C LEU A 276 0.12 -7.13 -11.66
N LEU A 277 0.14 -5.80 -11.84
CA LEU A 277 -0.79 -5.11 -12.73
C LEU A 277 -0.65 -5.59 -14.18
N LEU A 278 0.58 -5.70 -14.66
CA LEU A 278 0.86 -6.05 -16.06
C LEU A 278 0.60 -7.54 -16.31
N THR A 279 0.95 -8.41 -15.37
CA THR A 279 0.69 -9.86 -15.51
C THR A 279 -0.79 -10.18 -15.46
N ASP A 280 -1.57 -9.48 -14.63
CA ASP A 280 -3.03 -9.64 -14.59
C ASP A 280 -3.71 -9.19 -15.88
N ARG A 281 -3.13 -8.18 -16.56
CA ARG A 281 -3.52 -7.79 -17.93
C ARG A 281 -3.08 -8.80 -19.01
N GLY A 282 -2.46 -9.92 -18.62
CA GLY A 282 -1.98 -10.95 -19.53
C GLY A 282 -0.71 -10.58 -20.29
N TRP A 283 0.06 -9.58 -19.82
CA TRP A 283 1.31 -9.22 -20.49
C TRP A 283 2.38 -10.29 -20.26
N SER A 284 3.04 -10.68 -21.34
CA SER A 284 4.22 -11.53 -21.31
C SER A 284 5.44 -10.78 -20.75
N LYS A 285 6.44 -11.54 -20.31
CA LYS A 285 7.72 -10.97 -19.84
C LYS A 285 8.41 -10.08 -20.90
N SER A 286 8.26 -10.40 -22.19
CA SER A 286 8.83 -9.58 -23.27
C SER A 286 8.12 -8.23 -23.37
N GLN A 287 6.78 -8.22 -23.37
CA GLN A 287 6.00 -6.97 -23.40
C GLN A 287 6.31 -6.08 -22.20
N ILE A 288 6.46 -6.67 -21.02
CA ILE A 288 6.85 -5.92 -19.81
C ILE A 288 8.26 -5.33 -19.97
N ARG A 289 9.22 -6.11 -20.50
CA ARG A 289 10.58 -5.61 -20.76
C ARG A 289 10.58 -4.42 -21.72
N ASP A 290 9.88 -4.53 -22.84
CA ASP A 290 9.82 -3.49 -23.86
C ASP A 290 9.17 -2.21 -23.29
N HIS A 291 8.10 -2.37 -22.51
CA HIS A 291 7.47 -1.25 -21.81
C HIS A 291 8.40 -0.61 -20.78
N PHE A 292 9.15 -1.39 -20.01
CA PHE A 292 10.11 -0.87 -19.05
C PHE A 292 11.26 -0.12 -19.72
N GLN A 293 11.71 -0.56 -20.90
CA GLN A 293 12.67 0.20 -21.71
C GLN A 293 12.10 1.55 -22.15
N GLN A 294 10.83 1.61 -22.59
CA GLN A 294 10.17 2.88 -22.94
C GLN A 294 10.07 3.83 -21.75
N LEU A 295 9.76 3.32 -20.55
CA LEU A 295 9.71 4.11 -19.33
C LEU A 295 11.10 4.67 -18.95
N GLN A 296 12.15 3.87 -19.09
CA GLN A 296 13.52 4.32 -18.85
C GLN A 296 13.92 5.44 -19.82
N GLU A 297 13.62 5.29 -21.10
CA GLU A 297 13.96 6.31 -22.11
C GLU A 297 13.18 7.61 -21.87
N LYS A 298 11.90 7.52 -21.50
CA LYS A 298 11.11 8.68 -21.11
C LYS A 298 11.73 9.41 -19.92
N TYR A 299 12.09 8.69 -18.86
CA TYR A 299 12.75 9.27 -17.69
C TYR A 299 14.07 9.94 -18.06
N ARG A 300 14.86 9.31 -18.93
CA ARG A 300 16.10 9.88 -19.45
C ARG A 300 15.87 11.21 -20.15
N SER A 301 14.90 11.28 -21.06
CA SER A 301 14.57 12.51 -21.79
C SER A 301 14.11 13.68 -20.90
N LEU A 302 13.54 13.38 -19.73
CA LEU A 302 13.06 14.39 -18.78
C LEU A 302 14.16 14.89 -17.84
N THR A 303 15.25 14.14 -17.69
CA THR A 303 16.24 14.37 -16.62
C THR A 303 17.65 14.65 -17.15
N GLU A 304 17.98 14.24 -18.37
CA GLU A 304 19.22 14.61 -19.03
C GLU A 304 19.03 15.94 -19.79
N PRO A 305 19.93 16.93 -19.61
CA PRO A 305 19.86 18.16 -20.37
C PRO A 305 20.05 17.85 -21.86
N ALA A 306 19.20 18.44 -22.72
CA ALA A 306 19.37 18.36 -24.16
C ALA A 306 20.81 18.77 -24.52
N GLN A 307 21.58 17.84 -25.10
CA GLN A 307 22.90 18.16 -25.60
C GLN A 307 22.74 19.30 -26.60
N LYS A 308 23.32 20.48 -26.30
CA LYS A 308 23.46 21.53 -27.30
C LYS A 308 24.21 20.93 -28.50
N PRO A 309 23.71 21.08 -29.73
CA PRO A 309 24.49 20.68 -30.89
C PRO A 309 25.83 21.44 -30.85
N PRO A 310 26.94 20.81 -31.27
CA PRO A 310 28.22 21.50 -31.39
C PRO A 310 28.04 22.70 -32.33
N GLU A 311 28.46 23.89 -31.86
CA GLU A 311 28.51 25.13 -32.64
C GLU A 311 29.50 25.06 -33.80
#